data_AF-A0A140SSM0-F1
#
_entry.id   AF-A0A140SSM0-F1
#
_cell.length_a   1.000
_cell.length_b   1.000
_cell.length_c   1.000
_cell.angle_alpha   90.00
_cell.angle_beta   90.00
_cell.angle_gamma   90.00
#
_symmetry.space_group_name_H-M   'P 1'
#
loop_
_entity.id
_entity.type
_entity.pdbx_description
1 polymer ?
#
loop_
_entity_poly.entity_id
_entity_poly.type
_entity_poly.pdbx_seq_one_letter_code
_entity_poly.pdbx_strand_id
1 'polypeptide(L)' 'MKRMLINATQQEELRVALVDGQRLYDLDIESPGHEQKKRIFTKEK' A
#
# COMPACT_ATOMS: atom_id res chain seq x y z
N MET A 1 10.64 9.52 13.34
CA MET A 1 10.93 8.11 13.02
C MET A 1 9.98 7.66 11.91
N LYS A 2 10.53 7.17 10.79
CA LYS A 2 9.73 6.72 9.64
C LYS A 2 9.19 5.31 9.88
N ARG A 3 7.89 5.12 9.69
CA ARG A 3 7.21 3.83 9.83
C ARG A 3 6.13 3.66 8.77
N MET A 4 5.90 2.41 8.40
CA MET A 4 4.80 1.98 7.55
C MET A 4 3.68 1.45 8.44
N LEU A 5 2.46 1.95 8.25
CA LEU A 5 1.26 1.50 8.94
C LEU A 5 0.39 0.74 7.94
N ILE A 6 -0.04 -0.46 8.29
CA ILE A 6 -0.89 -1.31 7.46
C ILE A 6 -2.18 -1.57 8.24
N ASN A 7 -3.33 -1.25 7.64
CA ASN A 7 -4.64 -1.60 8.16
C ASN A 7 -5.36 -2.51 7.15
N ALA A 8 -5.55 -3.76 7.56
CA ALA A 8 -6.19 -4.83 6.80
C ALA A 8 -7.41 -5.41 7.53
N THR A 9 -8.05 -4.61 8.40
CA THR A 9 -9.20 -5.08 9.19
C THR A 9 -10.44 -5.29 8.32
N GLN A 10 -10.53 -4.57 7.20
CA GLN A 10 -11.65 -4.63 6.26
C GLN A 10 -11.24 -5.49 5.06
N GLN A 11 -12.07 -6.46 4.68
CA GLN A 11 -11.77 -7.34 3.54
C GLN A 11 -11.88 -6.63 2.19
N GLU A 12 -12.66 -5.54 2.14
CA GLU A 12 -12.92 -4.77 0.92
C GLU A 12 -11.87 -3.67 0.68
N GLU A 13 -10.99 -3.42 1.64
CA GLU A 13 -10.05 -2.30 1.59
C GLU A 13 -8.79 -2.58 2.40
N LEU A 14 -7.63 -2.48 1.73
CA LEU A 14 -6.32 -2.47 2.36
C LEU A 14 -5.77 -1.05 2.35
N ARG A 15 -5.38 -0.54 3.53
CA ARG A 15 -4.78 0.80 3.68
C ARG A 15 -3.32 0.67 4.07
N VAL A 16 -2.44 1.34 3.34
CA VAL A 16 -1.02 1.43 3.65
C VAL A 16 -0.63 2.90 3.75
N ALA A 17 -0.04 3.30 4.86
CA ALA A 17 0.38 4.67 5.11
C ALA A 17 1.86 4.75 5.47
N LEU A 18 2.58 5.68 4.85
CA LEU A 18 3.94 6.04 5.24
C LEU A 18 3.89 7.29 6.13
N VAL A 19 4.42 7.16 7.35
CA VAL A 19 4.42 8.27 8.32
C VAL A 19 5.81 8.50 8.90
N ASP A 20 6.14 9.75 9.21
CA ASP A 20 7.28 10.12 10.05
C ASP A 20 6.74 10.77 11.32
N GLY A 21 6.80 10.05 12.43
CA GLY A 21 6.15 10.45 13.67
C GLY A 21 4.63 10.54 13.50
N GLN A 22 4.10 11.77 13.50
CA GLN A 22 2.68 12.08 13.36
C GLN A 22 2.31 12.64 11.98
N ARG A 23 3.28 12.79 11.07
CA ARG A 23 3.06 13.38 9.74
C ARG A 23 2.90 12.27 8.70
N LEU A 24 1.81 12.34 7.93
CA LEU A 24 1.54 11.47 6.79
C LEU A 24 2.33 11.96 5.58
N TYR A 25 3.02 11.04 4.91
CA TYR A 25 3.77 11.31 3.69
C TYR A 25 3.06 10.74 2.48
N ASP A 26 2.53 9.53 2.64
CA ASP A 26 1.91 8.77 1.57
C ASP A 26 0.79 7.89 2.12
N LEU A 27 -0.24 7.69 1.31
CA LEU A 27 -1.42 6.88 1.63
C LEU A 27 -1.91 6.18 0.37
N ASP A 28 -1.74 4.86 0.37
CA ASP A 28 -2.30 3.97 -0.64
C ASP A 28 -3.51 3.23 -0.07
N ILE A 29 -4.58 3.21 -0.86
CA ILE A 29 -5.82 2.49 -0.57
C ILE A 29 -6.09 1.55 -1.74
N GLU A 30 -6.11 0.25 -1.46
CA GLU A 30 -6.38 -0.79 -2.44
C GLU A 30 -7.71 -1.47 -2.15
N SER A 31 -8.58 -1.51 -3.15
CA SER A 31 -9.78 -2.35 -3.13
C SER A 31 -9.56 -3.60 -3.98
N PRO A 32 -10.01 -4.80 -3.56
CA PRO A 32 -9.75 -6.06 -4.25
C PRO A 32 -10.20 -6.10 -5.73
N GLY A 33 -11.19 -5.28 -6.10
CA GLY A 33 -11.71 -5.19 -7.48
C GLY A 33 -10.96 -4.22 -8.39
N HIS A 34 -10.08 -3.38 -7.82
CA HIS A 34 -9.28 -2.40 -8.56
C HIS A 34 -7.80 -2.78 -8.44
N GLU A 35 -7.41 -3.89 -9.05
CA GLU A 35 -5.99 -4.23 -9.20
C GLU A 35 -5.31 -3.14 -10.05
N GLN A 36 -4.44 -2.35 -9.42
CA GLN A 36 -3.45 -1.59 -10.17
C GLN A 36 -2.56 -2.60 -10.88
N LYS A 37 -2.52 -2.57 -12.22
CA LYS A 37 -1.62 -3.41 -13.05
C LYS A 37 -0.17 -3.12 -12.67
N LYS A 38 0.32 -3.78 -11.62
CA LYS A 38 1.71 -3.72 -11.20
C LYS A 38 2.51 -4.39 -12.31
N ARG A 39 3.44 -3.65 -12.92
CA ARG A 39 4.34 -4.23 -13.91
C ARG A 39 5.15 -5.34 -13.26
N ILE A 40 4.84 -6.57 -13.61
CA ILE A 40 5.67 -7.73 -13.27
C ILE A 40 6.82 -7.72 -14.28
N PHE A 41 8.04 -7.42 -13.82
CA PHE A 41 9.24 -7.59 -14.64
C PHE A 41 9.78 -8.99 -14.40
N THR A 42 9.57 -9.89 -15.36
CA THR A 42 10.31 -11.15 -15.46
C THR A 42 11.67 -10.84 -16.08
N LYS A 43 12.76 -11.12 -15.36
CA LYS A 43 14.09 -11.11 -15.98
C LYS A 43 14.21 -12.36 -16.84
N GLU A 44 14.17 -12.18 -18.16
CA GLU A 44 14.62 -13.21 -19.10
C GLU A 44 16.12 -13.45 -18.87
N LYS A 45 16.50 -14.72 -18.81
CA LYS A 45 17.90 -15.17 -18.69
C LYS A 45 18.56 -15.20 -20.07
#